data_AF-M4C1D7-F1
#
_entry.id   AF-M4C1D7-F1
#
_cell.length_a   1.000
_cell.length_b   1.000
_cell.length_c   1.000
_cell.angle_alpha   90.00
_cell.angle_beta   90.00
_cell.angle_gamma   90.00
#
_symmetry.space_group_name_H-M   'P 1'
#
loop_
_entity.id
_entity.type
_entity.pdbx_description
1 polymer ?
#
loop_
_entity_poly.entity_id
_entity_poly.type
_entity_poly.pdbx_seq_one_letter_code
_entity_poly.pdbx_strand_id
1 'polypeptide(L)'
;MARGQAKGAQSSAAREMKMFLRNRMWHEHRHWIMALAALVVALFGAVFVHFSTSQDHIYRLEVTDSVVMARVFRSGEPWVVLCSGPNDILPEVFDKVSSRLAGKSFVGVLDCKAKLLASGKSVLKRYSLKTSISPTVFIIANGERPKQVGRAHLSSAAVLAKHVEAQLQKTMQQVQDSAQLEARCLSRTSCVLFLRGRRFQPHEKQWIHELMHKHPTVSFVWIDSTSLTLSLEKTLPEFLRGEHRMVLFRRQRDLNTQKKGLAAKAYRGDVFDAESVGMFLDDNIQDDSLKLLVKSPKVLHRKKTKKGPSVPGEKREGGRGRPKRKHHPRHDDFYAGGEKSDDDAFPQRVEPDGDERGSSIDSEDVEEDGEVLDLDEVDDNGDDVYDGDAQKQG
;
A
#
# COMPACT_ATOMS: atom_id res chain seq x y z
N MET A 1 93.64 -32.72 -35.50
CA MET A 1 92.76 -33.01 -34.35
C MET A 1 92.95 -31.92 -33.32
N ALA A 2 91.92 -31.11 -33.04
CA ALA A 2 91.90 -30.20 -31.89
C ALA A 2 90.43 -29.99 -31.48
N ARG A 3 90.05 -30.56 -30.33
CA ARG A 3 88.77 -30.33 -29.65
C ARG A 3 88.93 -29.08 -28.79
N GLY A 4 88.15 -28.03 -29.06
CA GLY A 4 88.00 -26.87 -28.18
C GLY A 4 86.64 -26.88 -27.49
N GLN A 5 86.63 -27.22 -26.20
CA GLN A 5 85.52 -26.95 -25.29
C GLN A 5 85.58 -25.48 -24.86
N ALA A 6 84.49 -24.73 -25.02
CA ALA A 6 84.28 -23.46 -24.32
C ALA A 6 82.87 -23.46 -23.70
N LYS A 7 82.82 -23.91 -22.43
CA LYS A 7 81.79 -23.54 -21.43
C LYS A 7 82.04 -22.04 -21.10
N GLY A 8 81.08 -21.14 -20.96
CA GLY A 8 79.82 -21.24 -20.22
C GLY A 8 80.00 -20.50 -18.88
N ALA A 9 79.83 -19.16 -18.85
CA ALA A 9 79.88 -18.37 -17.60
C ALA A 9 79.36 -16.91 -17.73
N GLN A 10 78.18 -16.67 -18.34
CA GLN A 10 77.56 -15.32 -18.32
C GLN A 10 76.05 -15.29 -18.00
N SER A 11 75.42 -16.43 -17.71
CA SER A 11 73.97 -16.49 -17.42
C SER A 11 73.59 -16.47 -15.93
N SER A 12 74.54 -16.32 -14.99
CA SER A 12 74.24 -16.39 -13.55
C SER A 12 73.76 -15.05 -12.97
N ALA A 13 74.36 -13.92 -13.38
CA ALA A 13 74.07 -12.61 -12.77
C ALA A 13 72.61 -12.15 -12.97
N ALA A 14 72.02 -12.40 -14.15
CA ALA A 14 70.62 -12.04 -14.43
C ALA A 14 69.61 -12.93 -13.66
N ARG A 15 69.95 -14.20 -13.41
CA ARG A 15 69.11 -15.10 -12.61
C ARG A 15 69.21 -14.78 -11.11
N GLU A 16 70.40 -14.42 -10.63
CA GLU A 16 70.59 -14.01 -9.24
C GLU A 16 69.90 -12.69 -8.92
N MET A 17 70.00 -11.68 -9.80
CA MET A 17 69.29 -10.40 -9.59
C MET A 17 67.77 -10.58 -9.62
N LYS A 18 67.25 -11.51 -10.44
CA LYS A 18 65.83 -11.87 -10.46
C LYS A 18 65.38 -12.61 -9.19
N MET A 19 66.22 -13.46 -8.59
CA MET A 19 65.90 -14.09 -7.30
C MET A 19 66.01 -13.10 -6.13
N PHE A 20 66.98 -12.19 -6.17
CA PHE A 20 67.17 -11.19 -5.12
C PHE A 20 66.01 -10.19 -5.05
N LEU A 21 65.56 -9.69 -6.21
CA LEU A 21 64.38 -8.84 -6.30
C LEU A 21 63.09 -9.58 -5.89
N ARG A 22 63.01 -10.90 -6.11
CA ARG A 22 61.83 -11.70 -5.76
C ARG A 22 61.73 -12.03 -4.26
N ASN A 23 62.85 -12.15 -3.55
CA ASN A 23 62.83 -12.52 -2.12
C ASN A 23 62.89 -11.31 -1.17
N ARG A 24 63.62 -10.24 -1.52
CA ARG A 24 63.84 -9.12 -0.58
C ARG A 24 62.75 -8.06 -0.65
N MET A 25 62.35 -7.66 -1.85
CA MET A 25 61.29 -6.66 -2.04
C MET A 25 59.93 -7.15 -1.53
N TRP A 26 59.70 -8.47 -1.57
CA TRP A 26 58.43 -9.04 -1.13
C TRP A 26 58.29 -9.04 0.40
N HIS A 27 59.39 -9.17 1.16
CA HIS A 27 59.31 -9.25 2.62
C HIS A 27 59.16 -7.86 3.28
N GLU A 28 59.85 -6.84 2.76
CA GLU A 28 59.75 -5.45 3.28
C GLU A 28 58.43 -4.78 2.86
N HIS A 29 57.91 -5.08 1.67
CA HIS A 29 56.64 -4.50 1.21
C HIS A 29 55.40 -5.36 1.50
N ARG A 30 55.55 -6.55 2.09
CA ARG A 30 54.41 -7.43 2.41
C ARG A 30 53.36 -6.72 3.26
N HIS A 31 53.80 -6.01 4.30
CA HIS A 31 52.89 -5.31 5.21
C HIS A 31 52.16 -4.16 4.52
N TRP A 32 52.87 -3.39 3.68
CA TRP A 32 52.27 -2.32 2.88
C TRP A 32 51.27 -2.83 1.84
N ILE A 33 51.59 -3.93 1.14
CA ILE A 33 50.68 -4.56 0.17
C ILE A 33 49.43 -5.09 0.86
N MET A 34 49.56 -5.75 2.02
CA MET A 34 48.41 -6.24 2.78
C MET A 34 47.55 -5.10 3.33
N ALA A 35 48.16 -4.01 3.81
CA ALA A 35 47.43 -2.82 4.26
C ALA A 35 46.68 -2.15 3.10
N LEU A 36 47.32 -2.00 1.94
CA LEU A 36 46.69 -1.46 0.75
C LEU A 36 45.54 -2.36 0.27
N ALA A 37 45.72 -3.68 0.26
CA ALA A 37 44.67 -4.62 -0.11
C ALA A 37 43.48 -4.56 0.87
N ALA A 38 43.73 -4.47 2.17
CA ALA A 38 42.69 -4.31 3.18
C ALA A 38 41.92 -2.99 3.00
N LEU A 39 42.61 -1.89 2.70
CA LEU A 39 41.98 -0.60 2.40
C LEU A 39 41.07 -0.69 1.17
N VAL A 40 41.54 -1.30 0.09
CA VAL A 40 40.75 -1.48 -1.14
C VAL A 40 39.51 -2.33 -0.88
N VAL A 41 39.64 -3.43 -0.12
CA VAL A 41 38.49 -4.26 0.25
C VAL A 41 37.52 -3.50 1.14
N ALA A 42 38.00 -2.69 2.10
CA ALA A 42 37.14 -1.89 2.95
C ALA A 42 36.38 -0.80 2.16
N LEU A 43 37.05 -0.11 1.24
CA LEU A 43 36.40 0.89 0.38
C LEU A 43 35.38 0.25 -0.57
N PHE A 44 35.74 -0.88 -1.20
CA PHE A 44 34.81 -1.58 -2.08
C PHE A 44 33.62 -2.16 -1.30
N GLY A 45 33.87 -2.67 -0.09
CA GLY A 45 32.83 -3.11 0.83
C GLY A 45 31.90 -1.97 1.25
N ALA A 46 32.44 -0.80 1.58
CA ALA A 46 31.65 0.38 1.94
C ALA A 46 30.80 0.88 0.75
N VAL A 47 31.38 0.95 -0.46
CA VAL A 47 30.63 1.34 -1.67
C VAL A 47 29.58 0.30 -2.02
N PHE A 48 29.89 -0.99 -1.93
CA PHE A 48 28.93 -2.06 -2.18
C PHE A 48 27.78 -2.04 -1.16
N VAL A 49 28.09 -1.86 0.13
CA VAL A 49 27.09 -1.69 1.18
C VAL A 49 26.25 -0.46 0.85
N HIS A 50 26.84 0.71 0.63
CA HIS A 50 26.12 1.94 0.28
C HIS A 50 25.22 1.78 -0.95
N PHE A 51 25.71 1.15 -2.02
CA PHE A 51 24.92 0.91 -3.23
C PHE A 51 23.78 -0.09 -2.97
N SER A 52 24.04 -1.14 -2.18
CA SER A 52 23.03 -2.12 -1.79
C SER A 52 22.01 -1.59 -0.78
N THR A 53 22.36 -0.59 0.03
CA THR A 53 21.51 0.00 1.08
C THR A 53 20.85 1.29 0.65
N SER A 54 21.33 1.96 -0.41
CA SER A 54 20.63 3.11 -0.99
C SER A 54 19.25 2.62 -1.46
N GLN A 55 18.19 3.06 -0.77
CA GLN A 55 16.81 2.71 -1.11
C GLN A 55 16.23 3.66 -2.18
N ASP A 56 17.02 4.62 -2.65
CA ASP A 56 16.66 5.69 -3.57
C ASP A 56 16.74 5.26 -5.04
N HIS A 57 16.33 4.03 -5.35
CA HIS A 57 16.39 3.52 -6.71
C HIS A 57 15.06 3.74 -7.41
N ILE A 58 15.06 4.70 -8.34
CA ILE A 58 14.03 4.77 -9.37
C ILE A 58 14.18 3.54 -10.27
N TYR A 59 13.23 2.61 -10.20
CA TYR A 59 13.25 1.40 -11.01
C TYR A 59 12.85 1.70 -12.45
N ARG A 60 13.73 1.48 -13.41
CA ARG A 60 13.34 1.45 -14.83
C ARG A 60 12.66 0.12 -15.14
N LEU A 61 11.37 0.19 -15.41
CA LEU A 61 10.50 -0.96 -15.63
C LEU A 61 10.39 -1.27 -17.12
N GLU A 62 10.88 -2.43 -17.54
CA GLU A 62 10.76 -2.89 -18.92
C GLU A 62 9.44 -3.65 -19.13
N VAL A 63 8.68 -3.28 -20.17
CA VAL A 63 7.40 -3.91 -20.50
C VAL A 63 7.56 -5.37 -20.96
N THR A 64 8.74 -5.72 -21.46
CA THR A 64 9.13 -7.07 -21.90
C THR A 64 9.25 -8.04 -20.74
N ASP A 65 9.58 -7.56 -19.54
CA ASP A 65 9.72 -8.41 -18.36
C ASP A 65 8.34 -8.70 -17.74
N SER A 66 7.81 -9.88 -18.09
CA SER A 66 6.52 -10.33 -17.57
C SER A 66 6.49 -10.54 -16.06
N VAL A 67 7.63 -10.84 -15.43
CA VAL A 67 7.74 -11.08 -13.99
C VAL A 67 7.66 -9.76 -13.23
N VAL A 68 8.42 -8.76 -13.68
CA VAL A 68 8.36 -7.40 -13.11
C VAL A 68 6.98 -6.77 -13.34
N MET A 69 6.39 -6.94 -14.53
CA MET A 69 5.02 -6.46 -14.78
C MET A 69 3.98 -7.18 -13.93
N ALA A 70 4.13 -8.49 -13.69
CA ALA A 70 3.26 -9.22 -12.78
C ALA A 70 3.43 -8.71 -11.34
N ARG A 71 4.66 -8.41 -10.92
CA ARG A 71 4.95 -7.80 -9.63
C ARG A 71 4.23 -6.44 -9.51
N VAL A 72 4.56 -5.48 -10.37
CA VAL A 72 4.00 -4.11 -10.35
C VAL A 72 2.47 -4.08 -10.38
N PHE A 73 1.83 -4.88 -11.25
CA PHE A 73 0.39 -4.79 -11.46
C PHE A 73 -0.45 -5.84 -10.70
N ARG A 74 0.15 -6.85 -10.07
CA ARG A 74 -0.59 -7.95 -9.42
C ARG A 74 -0.09 -8.35 -8.04
N SER A 75 1.12 -7.99 -7.62
CA SER A 75 1.63 -8.38 -6.29
C SER A 75 0.88 -7.69 -5.15
N GLY A 76 0.28 -6.53 -5.43
CA GLY A 76 -0.34 -5.68 -4.42
C GLY A 76 0.67 -4.80 -3.67
N GLU A 77 1.97 -4.93 -3.96
CA GLU A 77 2.98 -4.00 -3.47
C GLU A 77 2.68 -2.57 -3.94
N PRO A 78 3.03 -1.58 -3.13
CA PRO A 78 2.87 -0.18 -3.47
C PRO A 78 3.91 0.27 -4.50
N TRP A 79 3.44 0.80 -5.63
CA TRP A 79 4.24 1.35 -6.72
C TRP A 79 3.71 2.73 -7.13
N VAL A 80 4.61 3.70 -7.22
CA VAL A 80 4.38 4.98 -7.91
C VAL A 80 5.11 4.92 -9.23
N VAL A 81 4.37 5.01 -10.34
CA VAL A 81 4.95 4.82 -11.67
C VAL A 81 4.77 6.09 -12.50
N LEU A 82 5.89 6.62 -12.98
CA LEU A 82 5.94 7.68 -13.98
C LEU A 82 5.92 7.06 -15.38
N CYS A 83 4.99 7.49 -16.21
CA CYS A 83 5.00 7.18 -17.63
C CYS A 83 6.03 8.05 -18.35
N SER A 84 7.15 7.45 -18.72
CA SER A 84 8.24 8.12 -19.45
C SER A 84 8.87 7.15 -20.44
N GLY A 85 9.24 7.65 -21.62
CA GLY A 85 10.05 6.89 -22.58
C GLY A 85 11.49 6.72 -22.12
N PRO A 86 12.28 5.86 -22.81
CA PRO A 86 13.66 5.56 -22.42
C PRO A 86 14.61 6.77 -22.53
N ASN A 87 14.29 7.75 -23.38
CA ASN A 87 15.11 8.94 -23.64
C ASN A 87 14.54 10.22 -23.01
N ASP A 88 13.42 10.11 -22.28
CA ASP A 88 12.75 11.26 -21.70
C ASP A 88 13.46 11.68 -20.40
N ILE A 89 13.62 12.98 -20.19
CA ILE A 89 14.23 13.54 -18.97
C ILE A 89 13.25 13.38 -17.81
N LEU A 90 13.74 12.83 -16.69
CA LEU A 90 12.92 12.63 -15.49
C LEU A 90 12.71 13.96 -14.76
N PRO A 91 11.46 14.33 -14.40
CA PRO A 91 11.20 15.50 -13.58
C PRO A 91 11.87 15.37 -12.21
N GLU A 92 12.55 16.42 -11.75
CA GLU A 92 13.24 16.46 -10.44
C GLU A 92 12.31 16.14 -9.27
N VAL A 93 11.03 16.54 -9.36
CA VAL A 93 9.99 16.19 -8.40
C VAL A 93 9.89 14.68 -8.17
N PHE A 94 10.08 13.88 -9.22
CA PHE A 94 10.01 12.43 -9.15
C PHE A 94 11.30 11.80 -8.61
N ASP A 95 12.43 12.48 -8.75
CA ASP A 95 13.67 12.05 -8.11
C ASP A 95 13.59 12.23 -6.60
N LYS A 96 13.18 13.42 -6.16
CA LYS A 96 12.98 13.77 -4.74
C LYS A 96 11.85 12.98 -4.06
N VAL A 97 10.92 12.38 -4.80
CA VAL A 97 9.86 11.55 -4.20
C VAL A 97 10.35 10.14 -3.85
N SER A 98 11.39 9.65 -4.53
CA SER A 98 11.94 8.32 -4.30
C SER A 98 12.46 8.17 -2.87
N SER A 99 13.26 9.14 -2.42
CA SER A 99 13.80 9.18 -1.05
C SER A 99 12.72 9.34 0.02
N ARG A 100 11.67 10.13 -0.26
CA ARG A 100 10.54 10.32 0.67
C ARG A 100 9.67 9.07 0.82
N LEU A 101 9.65 8.22 -0.20
CA LEU A 101 8.86 6.99 -0.23
C LEU A 101 9.71 5.73 0.06
N ALA A 102 11.00 5.89 0.35
CA ALA A 102 11.88 4.80 0.73
C ALA A 102 11.28 3.97 1.87
N GLY A 103 11.27 2.66 1.70
CA GLY A 103 10.64 1.70 2.63
C GLY A 103 9.11 1.67 2.63
N LYS A 104 8.42 2.64 2.02
CA LYS A 104 6.94 2.72 1.98
C LYS A 104 6.36 2.33 0.62
N SER A 105 6.95 2.80 -0.48
CA SER A 105 6.54 2.49 -1.85
C SER A 105 7.73 2.41 -2.78
N PHE A 106 7.65 1.53 -3.76
CA PHE A 106 8.58 1.54 -4.87
C PHE A 106 8.25 2.69 -5.82
N VAL A 107 9.27 3.29 -6.42
CA VAL A 107 9.15 4.35 -7.41
C VAL A 107 9.74 3.85 -8.72
N GLY A 108 8.96 3.89 -9.79
CA GLY A 108 9.36 3.31 -11.07
C GLY A 108 9.03 4.19 -12.28
N VAL A 109 9.73 3.93 -13.37
CA VAL A 109 9.53 4.59 -14.67
C VAL A 109 9.19 3.52 -15.69
N LEU A 110 8.09 3.70 -16.42
CA LEU A 110 7.58 2.71 -17.37
C LEU A 110 7.21 3.39 -18.68
N ASP A 111 7.61 2.80 -19.82
CA ASP A 111 7.06 3.22 -21.11
C ASP A 111 5.60 2.76 -21.22
N CYS A 112 4.68 3.66 -20.85
CA CYS A 112 3.25 3.38 -20.86
C CYS A 112 2.63 3.32 -22.27
N LYS A 113 3.37 3.73 -23.32
CA LYS A 113 2.93 3.66 -24.72
C LYS A 113 3.24 2.28 -25.31
N ALA A 114 4.28 1.61 -24.84
CA ALA A 114 4.60 0.23 -25.21
C ALA A 114 3.46 -0.74 -24.88
N LYS A 115 3.30 -1.78 -25.72
CA LYS A 115 2.22 -2.77 -25.60
C LYS A 115 2.60 -3.85 -24.60
N LEU A 116 1.72 -4.13 -23.64
CA LEU A 116 1.91 -5.23 -22.69
C LEU A 116 1.76 -6.59 -23.39
N LEU A 117 2.72 -7.49 -23.22
CA LEU A 117 2.72 -8.83 -23.83
C LEU A 117 1.43 -9.63 -23.55
N ALA A 118 0.92 -9.54 -22.32
CA ALA A 118 -0.25 -10.31 -21.90
C ALA A 118 -1.59 -9.83 -22.49
N SER A 119 -1.70 -8.58 -22.93
CA SER A 119 -2.97 -7.99 -23.38
C SER A 119 -2.94 -7.42 -24.81
N GLY A 120 -1.74 -7.19 -25.36
CA GLY A 120 -1.53 -6.46 -26.61
C GLY A 120 -1.92 -4.98 -26.56
N LYS A 121 -2.36 -4.48 -25.40
CA LYS A 121 -2.76 -3.07 -25.17
C LYS A 121 -1.66 -2.35 -24.40
N SER A 122 -1.49 -1.05 -24.69
CA SER A 122 -0.63 -0.18 -23.89
C SER A 122 -1.18 0.00 -22.47
N VAL A 123 -0.32 0.37 -21.53
CA VAL A 123 -0.70 0.63 -20.13
C VAL A 123 -1.78 1.71 -20.07
N LEU A 124 -1.58 2.80 -20.83
CA LEU A 124 -2.53 3.90 -20.94
C LEU A 124 -3.92 3.42 -21.36
N LYS A 125 -4.01 2.60 -22.42
CA LYS A 125 -5.28 2.10 -22.95
C LYS A 125 -5.90 1.03 -22.07
N ARG A 126 -5.10 0.18 -21.43
CA ARG A 126 -5.59 -0.93 -20.59
C ARG A 126 -6.26 -0.42 -19.30
N TYR A 127 -5.71 0.64 -18.73
CA TYR A 127 -6.17 1.21 -17.46
C TYR A 127 -6.91 2.54 -17.61
N SER A 128 -7.15 2.97 -18.86
CA SER A 128 -7.86 4.22 -19.17
C SER A 128 -7.22 5.45 -18.53
N LEU A 129 -5.88 5.49 -18.53
CA LEU A 129 -5.13 6.64 -18.02
C LEU A 129 -5.20 7.78 -19.04
N LYS A 130 -5.46 9.00 -18.57
CA LYS A 130 -5.61 10.18 -19.41
C LYS A 130 -4.23 10.72 -19.79
N THR A 131 -3.97 10.87 -21.09
CA THR A 131 -2.75 11.50 -21.61
C THR A 131 -2.76 13.02 -21.51
N SER A 132 -3.89 13.64 -21.14
CA SER A 132 -4.02 15.09 -21.00
C SER A 132 -3.32 15.65 -19.76
N ILE A 133 -2.88 14.80 -18.83
CA ILE A 133 -2.16 15.19 -17.60
C ILE A 133 -0.70 14.77 -17.79
N SER A 134 0.18 15.77 -17.96
CA SER A 134 1.62 15.59 -18.10
C SER A 134 2.36 16.21 -16.90
N PRO A 135 3.33 15.53 -16.28
CA PRO A 135 3.68 14.12 -16.53
C PRO A 135 2.55 13.17 -16.10
N THR A 136 2.41 12.02 -16.78
CA THR A 136 1.42 11.01 -16.40
C THR A 136 2.00 10.12 -15.30
N VAL A 137 1.54 10.30 -14.07
CA VAL A 137 1.92 9.46 -12.91
C VAL A 137 0.70 8.69 -12.43
N PHE A 138 0.89 7.43 -12.04
CA PHE A 138 -0.17 6.64 -11.41
C PHE A 138 0.37 5.82 -10.24
N ILE A 139 -0.53 5.47 -9.33
CA ILE A 139 -0.25 4.68 -8.13
C ILE A 139 -0.93 3.33 -8.26
N ILE A 140 -0.22 2.27 -7.89
CA ILE A 140 -0.76 0.92 -7.72
C ILE A 140 -0.45 0.49 -6.30
N ALA A 141 -1.45 0.08 -5.55
CA ALA A 141 -1.26 -0.47 -4.21
C ALA A 141 -2.44 -1.38 -3.87
N ASN A 142 -2.30 -2.21 -2.83
CA ASN A 142 -3.41 -2.92 -2.21
C ASN A 142 -4.24 -3.81 -3.17
N GLY A 143 -3.60 -4.33 -4.22
CA GLY A 143 -4.27 -5.11 -5.27
C GLY A 143 -5.30 -4.34 -6.08
N GLU A 144 -5.31 -3.01 -5.99
CA GLU A 144 -6.24 -2.15 -6.70
C GLU A 144 -5.79 -1.90 -8.15
N ARG A 145 -6.72 -1.42 -8.97
CA ARG A 145 -6.38 -0.97 -10.33
C ARG A 145 -5.57 0.33 -10.23
N PRO A 146 -4.60 0.56 -11.15
CA PRO A 146 -3.84 1.79 -11.21
C PRO A 146 -4.73 3.04 -11.14
N LYS A 147 -4.42 3.96 -10.23
CA LYS A 147 -5.11 5.26 -10.09
C LYS A 147 -4.19 6.38 -10.55
N GLN A 148 -4.65 7.18 -11.49
CA GLN A 148 -3.88 8.31 -11.99
C GLN A 148 -3.82 9.43 -10.95
N VAL A 149 -2.63 9.98 -10.74
CA VAL A 149 -2.41 11.13 -9.86
C VAL A 149 -2.85 12.41 -10.58
N GLY A 150 -3.65 13.23 -9.90
CA GLY A 150 -4.09 14.52 -10.45
C GLY A 150 -2.97 15.58 -10.43
N ARG A 151 -3.05 16.57 -11.33
CA ARG A 151 -2.05 17.65 -11.46
C ARG A 151 -1.75 18.39 -10.15
N ALA A 152 -2.77 18.57 -9.30
CA ALA A 152 -2.62 19.25 -8.00
C ALA A 152 -1.63 18.54 -7.06
N HIS A 153 -1.47 17.22 -7.19
CA HIS A 153 -0.55 16.44 -6.35
C HIS A 153 0.85 16.29 -6.96
N LEU A 154 1.07 16.84 -8.16
CA LEU A 154 2.35 16.81 -8.86
C LEU A 154 3.13 18.13 -8.73
N SER A 155 2.65 19.07 -7.91
CA SER A 155 3.29 20.37 -7.70
C SER A 155 4.62 20.28 -6.93
N SER A 156 4.73 19.33 -6.00
CA SER A 156 5.97 19.10 -5.24
C SER A 156 6.09 17.66 -4.78
N ALA A 157 7.33 17.24 -4.50
CA ALA A 157 7.63 15.86 -4.08
C ALA A 157 6.95 15.53 -2.74
N ALA A 158 6.88 16.49 -1.82
CA ALA A 158 6.22 16.32 -0.53
C ALA A 158 4.70 16.11 -0.68
N VAL A 159 4.04 16.88 -1.56
CA VAL A 159 2.60 16.72 -1.81
C VAL A 159 2.31 15.38 -2.48
N LEU A 160 3.15 14.97 -3.44
CA LEU A 160 3.04 13.66 -4.08
C LEU A 160 3.21 12.52 -3.08
N ALA A 161 4.26 12.55 -2.26
CA ALA A 161 4.53 11.53 -1.25
C ALA A 161 3.36 11.41 -0.25
N LYS A 162 2.86 12.54 0.26
CA LYS A 162 1.70 12.56 1.17
C LYS A 162 0.44 11.96 0.51
N HIS A 163 0.21 12.26 -0.76
CA HIS A 163 -0.92 11.69 -1.51
C HIS A 163 -0.76 10.17 -1.69
N VAL A 164 0.46 9.70 -1.99
CA VAL A 164 0.78 8.28 -2.12
C VAL A 164 0.53 7.57 -0.80
N GLU A 165 1.09 8.06 0.31
CA GLU A 165 0.92 7.47 1.64
C GLU A 165 -0.55 7.33 2.04
N ALA A 166 -1.37 8.35 1.77
CA ALA A 166 -2.81 8.29 2.00
C ALA A 166 -3.51 7.20 1.16
N GLN A 167 -3.02 6.90 -0.05
CA GLN A 167 -3.53 5.79 -0.87
C GLN A 167 -3.02 4.42 -0.41
N LEU A 168 -1.86 4.36 0.26
CA LEU A 168 -1.32 3.11 0.80
C LEU A 168 -2.11 2.62 2.01
N GLN A 169 -2.66 3.55 2.79
CA GLN A 169 -3.47 3.23 3.96
C GLN A 169 -4.73 2.45 3.57
N LYS A 170 -4.72 1.16 3.92
CA LYS A 170 -5.83 0.26 3.64
C LYS A 170 -6.84 0.34 4.77
N THR A 171 -8.10 0.59 4.43
CA THR A 171 -9.19 0.69 5.39
C THR A 171 -10.24 -0.37 5.13
N MET A 172 -10.80 -0.94 6.21
CA MET A 172 -11.93 -1.85 6.06
C MET A 172 -13.20 -1.08 5.73
N GLN A 173 -13.85 -1.47 4.64
CA GLN A 173 -15.06 -0.79 4.19
C GLN A 173 -16.31 -1.45 4.77
N GLN A 174 -17.24 -0.66 5.31
CA GLN A 174 -18.55 -1.18 5.74
C GLN A 174 -19.38 -1.58 4.52
N VAL A 175 -20.14 -2.67 4.64
CA VAL A 175 -21.13 -3.13 3.67
C VAL A 175 -22.50 -3.12 4.33
N GLN A 176 -23.44 -2.38 3.75
CA GLN A 176 -24.80 -2.25 4.26
C GLN A 176 -25.83 -3.04 3.44
N ASP A 177 -25.53 -3.30 2.16
CA ASP A 177 -26.44 -3.96 1.22
C ASP A 177 -25.70 -4.92 0.27
N SER A 178 -26.47 -5.60 -0.58
CA SER A 178 -25.93 -6.59 -1.53
C SER A 178 -25.13 -5.96 -2.67
N ALA A 179 -25.44 -4.72 -3.08
CA ALA A 179 -24.74 -4.04 -4.15
C ALA A 179 -23.35 -3.59 -3.68
N GLN A 180 -23.25 -3.07 -2.45
CA GLN A 180 -21.98 -2.75 -1.79
C GLN A 180 -21.15 -4.02 -1.57
N LEU A 181 -21.77 -5.14 -1.18
CA LEU A 181 -21.07 -6.42 -1.04
C LEU A 181 -20.46 -6.86 -2.37
N GLU A 182 -21.24 -6.81 -3.46
CA GLU A 182 -20.75 -7.17 -4.79
C GLU A 182 -19.61 -6.24 -5.23
N ALA A 183 -19.81 -4.93 -5.13
CA ALA A 183 -18.84 -3.94 -5.61
C ALA A 183 -17.52 -3.96 -4.83
N ARG A 184 -17.58 -4.03 -3.48
CA ARG A 184 -16.40 -3.89 -2.61
C ARG A 184 -15.70 -5.22 -2.35
N CYS A 185 -16.42 -6.33 -2.41
CA CYS A 185 -15.92 -7.64 -2.01
C CYS A 185 -15.98 -8.67 -3.13
N LEU A 186 -17.18 -9.01 -3.60
CA LEU A 186 -17.35 -10.17 -4.49
C LEU A 186 -16.79 -9.93 -5.90
N SER A 187 -16.64 -8.68 -6.35
CA SER A 187 -16.01 -8.32 -7.63
C SER A 187 -14.50 -8.53 -7.64
N ARG A 188 -13.87 -8.62 -6.46
CA ARG A 188 -12.43 -8.76 -6.28
C ARG A 188 -11.99 -10.22 -6.45
N THR A 189 -10.68 -10.43 -6.60
CA THR A 189 -10.08 -11.77 -6.72
C THR A 189 -10.23 -12.56 -5.43
N SER A 190 -9.85 -11.92 -4.32
CA SER A 190 -10.00 -12.45 -2.96
C SER A 190 -10.52 -11.35 -2.05
N CYS A 191 -11.44 -11.69 -1.16
CA CYS A 191 -12.02 -10.75 -0.22
C CYS A 191 -12.37 -11.43 1.11
N VAL A 192 -12.04 -10.77 2.21
CA VAL A 192 -12.41 -11.16 3.57
C VAL A 192 -13.57 -10.29 4.04
N LEU A 193 -14.66 -10.94 4.45
CA LEU A 193 -15.81 -10.31 5.06
C LEU A 193 -15.86 -10.65 6.55
N PHE A 194 -15.74 -9.63 7.39
CA PHE A 194 -15.99 -9.73 8.81
C PHE A 194 -17.47 -9.50 9.12
N LEU A 195 -18.10 -10.49 9.74
CA LEU A 195 -19.44 -10.43 10.31
C LEU A 195 -19.31 -9.96 11.75
N ARG A 196 -19.49 -8.65 11.95
CA ARG A 196 -19.23 -7.97 13.20
C ARG A 196 -20.40 -8.17 14.17
N GLY A 197 -20.21 -8.87 15.29
CA GLY A 197 -21.23 -9.07 16.33
C GLY A 197 -21.26 -7.99 17.41
N ARG A 198 -20.13 -7.31 17.63
CA ARG A 198 -19.94 -6.13 18.50
C ARG A 198 -18.96 -5.16 17.84
N ARG A 199 -18.81 -3.93 18.35
CA ARG A 199 -17.75 -3.03 17.84
C ARG A 199 -16.37 -3.66 18.07
N PHE A 200 -15.49 -3.57 17.08
CA PHE A 200 -14.12 -4.06 17.22
C PHE A 200 -13.40 -3.29 18.34
N GLN A 201 -12.78 -4.03 19.25
CA GLN A 201 -11.91 -3.49 20.28
C GLN A 201 -10.63 -2.91 19.66
N PRO A 202 -9.91 -1.99 20.34
CA PRO A 202 -8.67 -1.41 19.82
C PRO A 202 -7.62 -2.45 19.43
N HIS A 203 -7.41 -3.47 20.27
CA HIS A 203 -6.49 -4.57 19.98
C HIS A 203 -6.93 -5.36 18.74
N GLU A 204 -8.24 -5.56 18.55
CA GLU A 204 -8.79 -6.22 17.35
C GLU A 204 -8.51 -5.41 16.09
N LYS A 205 -8.70 -4.10 16.15
CA LYS A 205 -8.39 -3.21 15.02
C LYS A 205 -6.91 -3.26 14.65
N GLN A 206 -6.02 -3.31 15.64
CA GLN A 206 -4.58 -3.35 15.42
C GLN A 206 -4.15 -4.60 14.66
N TRP A 207 -4.52 -5.80 15.14
CA TRP A 207 -4.12 -7.02 14.43
C TRP A 207 -4.83 -7.18 13.08
N ILE A 208 -6.08 -6.68 12.95
CA ILE A 208 -6.73 -6.66 11.63
C ILE A 208 -5.96 -5.76 10.66
N HIS A 209 -5.45 -4.62 11.11
CA HIS A 209 -4.61 -3.74 10.29
C HIS A 209 -3.30 -4.42 9.87
N GLU A 210 -2.64 -5.15 10.78
CA GLU A 210 -1.45 -5.95 10.47
C GLU A 210 -1.77 -7.04 9.42
N LEU A 211 -2.92 -7.72 9.57
CA LEU A 211 -3.38 -8.73 8.63
C LEU A 211 -3.67 -8.14 7.24
N MET A 212 -4.24 -6.93 7.20
CA MET A 212 -4.48 -6.20 5.95
C MET A 212 -3.18 -5.82 5.22
N HIS A 213 -2.13 -5.51 5.98
CA HIS A 213 -0.79 -5.24 5.47
C HIS A 213 -0.08 -6.50 4.98
N LYS A 214 -0.21 -7.62 5.72
CA LYS A 214 0.31 -8.94 5.33
C LYS A 214 -0.32 -9.45 4.02
N HIS A 215 -1.59 -9.14 3.78
CA HIS A 215 -2.34 -9.56 2.60
C HIS A 215 -2.81 -8.37 1.74
N PRO A 216 -1.88 -7.68 1.04
CA PRO A 216 -2.21 -6.45 0.33
C PRO A 216 -3.23 -6.67 -0.79
N THR A 217 -3.20 -7.82 -1.47
CA THR A 217 -4.11 -8.15 -2.60
C THR A 217 -5.53 -8.53 -2.19
N VAL A 218 -5.79 -8.77 -0.91
CA VAL A 218 -7.11 -9.20 -0.40
C VAL A 218 -7.93 -7.98 -0.01
N SER A 219 -9.17 -7.87 -0.49
CA SER A 219 -10.08 -6.81 -0.02
C SER A 219 -10.62 -7.15 1.37
N PHE A 220 -10.71 -6.17 2.28
CA PHE A 220 -11.26 -6.39 3.62
C PHE A 220 -12.49 -5.51 3.81
N VAL A 221 -13.60 -6.14 4.15
CA VAL A 221 -14.89 -5.48 4.38
C VAL A 221 -15.53 -6.01 5.66
N TRP A 222 -16.47 -5.26 6.21
CA TRP A 222 -17.23 -5.71 7.36
C TRP A 222 -18.71 -5.38 7.23
N ILE A 223 -19.54 -6.18 7.91
CA ILE A 223 -20.98 -6.01 7.97
C ILE A 223 -21.44 -6.15 9.43
N ASP A 224 -22.44 -5.38 9.83
CA ASP A 224 -23.04 -5.51 11.14
C ASP A 224 -23.98 -6.72 11.20
N SER A 225 -23.48 -7.81 11.79
CA SER A 225 -24.22 -9.07 11.89
C SER A 225 -25.35 -9.04 12.92
N THR A 226 -25.47 -7.97 13.71
CA THR A 226 -26.61 -7.81 14.65
C THR A 226 -27.89 -7.45 13.91
N SER A 227 -27.78 -6.67 12.83
CA SER A 227 -28.90 -6.14 12.06
C SER A 227 -29.02 -6.76 10.66
N LEU A 228 -27.92 -7.30 10.13
CA LEU A 228 -27.84 -7.88 8.80
C LEU A 228 -27.46 -9.36 8.87
N THR A 229 -27.90 -10.12 7.87
CA THR A 229 -27.66 -11.57 7.70
C THR A 229 -27.28 -11.86 6.26
N LEU A 230 -26.50 -12.91 6.06
CA LEU A 230 -26.15 -13.36 4.71
C LEU A 230 -27.05 -14.50 4.27
N SER A 231 -27.32 -14.59 2.98
CA SER A 231 -28.04 -15.75 2.40
C SER A 231 -27.31 -17.09 2.60
N LEU A 232 -26.03 -17.05 2.99
CA LEU A 232 -25.19 -18.21 3.28
C LEU A 232 -25.19 -18.62 4.76
N GLU A 233 -26.05 -18.04 5.61
CA GLU A 233 -26.05 -18.27 7.07
C GLU A 233 -26.00 -19.75 7.46
N LYS A 234 -26.67 -20.63 6.70
CA LYS A 234 -26.69 -22.09 6.95
C LYS A 234 -25.32 -22.78 6.85
N THR A 235 -24.36 -22.16 6.18
CA THR A 235 -22.99 -22.70 5.99
C THR A 235 -21.99 -22.11 6.97
N LEU A 236 -22.37 -21.02 7.64
CA LEU A 236 -21.56 -20.29 8.60
C LEU A 236 -21.71 -20.91 9.99
N PRO A 237 -20.74 -20.70 10.90
CA PRO A 237 -20.94 -20.96 12.33
C PRO A 237 -22.18 -20.24 12.85
N GLU A 238 -22.81 -20.80 13.88
CA GLU A 238 -23.98 -20.20 14.50
C GLU A 238 -23.70 -18.76 14.94
N PHE A 239 -24.68 -17.88 14.76
CA PHE A 239 -24.54 -16.50 15.22
C PHE A 239 -24.70 -16.45 16.74
N LEU A 240 -23.62 -16.13 17.44
CA LEU A 240 -23.64 -15.77 18.84
C LEU A 240 -23.53 -14.25 18.99
N ARG A 241 -24.39 -13.68 19.83
CA ARG A 241 -24.43 -12.22 20.00
C ARG A 241 -23.15 -11.75 20.69
N GLY A 242 -22.46 -10.82 20.04
CA GLY A 242 -21.20 -10.27 20.55
C GLY A 242 -19.95 -10.94 19.97
N GLU A 243 -20.08 -12.07 19.28
CA GLU A 243 -18.95 -12.74 18.63
C GLU A 243 -18.77 -12.29 17.18
N HIS A 244 -17.51 -12.25 16.75
CA HIS A 244 -17.16 -11.96 15.37
C HIS A 244 -17.08 -13.26 14.57
N ARG A 245 -17.53 -13.23 13.32
CA ARG A 245 -17.31 -14.33 12.36
C ARG A 245 -16.61 -13.79 11.13
N MET A 246 -16.00 -14.67 10.35
CA MET A 246 -15.29 -14.28 9.14
C MET A 246 -15.58 -15.24 8.00
N VAL A 247 -15.67 -14.70 6.79
CA VAL A 247 -15.82 -15.45 5.54
C VAL A 247 -14.81 -14.97 4.52
N LEU A 248 -14.02 -15.87 3.98
CA LEU A 248 -13.17 -15.63 2.81
C LEU A 248 -13.97 -15.95 1.55
N PHE A 249 -14.07 -14.97 0.65
CA PHE A 249 -14.58 -15.11 -0.71
C PHE A 249 -13.43 -15.10 -1.71
N ARG A 250 -13.48 -15.99 -2.69
CA ARG A 250 -12.47 -16.07 -3.75
C ARG A 250 -13.12 -16.32 -5.11
N ARG A 251 -12.68 -15.59 -6.13
CA ARG A 251 -13.01 -15.89 -7.52
C ARG A 251 -12.00 -16.90 -8.05
N GLN A 252 -12.46 -18.07 -8.45
CA GLN A 252 -11.62 -19.12 -9.00
C GLN A 252 -12.29 -19.75 -10.23
N ARG A 253 -11.50 -20.46 -11.03
CA ARG A 253 -12.04 -21.28 -12.12
C ARG A 253 -12.26 -22.69 -11.60
N ASP A 254 -13.43 -23.24 -11.87
CA ASP A 254 -13.68 -24.66 -11.67
C ASP A 254 -12.71 -25.47 -12.54
N LEU A 255 -11.97 -26.41 -11.93
CA LEU A 255 -11.06 -27.28 -12.67
C LEU A 255 -11.81 -28.15 -13.69
N ASN A 256 -13.02 -28.58 -13.33
CA ASN A 256 -13.81 -29.49 -14.15
C ASN A 256 -14.52 -28.75 -15.29
N THR A 257 -15.17 -27.63 -14.98
CA THR A 257 -16.00 -26.92 -15.97
C THR A 257 -15.30 -25.75 -16.65
N GLN A 258 -14.11 -25.34 -16.18
CA GLN A 258 -13.38 -24.12 -16.58
C GLN A 258 -14.18 -22.81 -16.41
N LYS A 259 -15.37 -22.88 -15.80
CA LYS A 259 -16.21 -21.72 -15.55
C LYS A 259 -15.66 -20.95 -14.37
N LYS A 260 -15.63 -19.62 -14.50
CA LYS A 260 -15.32 -18.73 -13.39
C LYS A 260 -16.48 -18.75 -12.41
N GLY A 261 -16.22 -19.08 -11.17
CA GLY A 261 -17.20 -19.09 -10.08
C GLY A 261 -16.69 -18.32 -8.87
N LEU A 262 -17.59 -18.12 -7.91
CA LEU A 262 -17.28 -17.56 -6.60
C LEU A 262 -17.26 -18.71 -5.59
N ALA A 263 -16.16 -18.88 -4.88
CA ALA A 263 -16.04 -19.78 -3.75
C ALA A 263 -16.15 -19.00 -2.44
N ALA A 264 -16.54 -19.69 -1.36
CA ALA A 264 -16.51 -19.12 -0.02
C ALA A 264 -16.09 -20.17 1.01
N LYS A 265 -15.30 -19.74 2.01
CA LYS A 265 -14.92 -20.55 3.17
C LYS A 265 -15.13 -19.72 4.43
N ALA A 266 -15.88 -20.28 5.37
CA ALA A 266 -16.09 -19.67 6.68
C ALA A 266 -14.97 -20.06 7.62
N TYR A 267 -14.51 -19.11 8.43
CA TYR A 267 -13.65 -19.40 9.57
C TYR A 267 -14.44 -20.19 10.62
N ARG A 268 -13.85 -21.28 11.14
CA ARG A 268 -14.50 -22.20 12.10
C ARG A 268 -13.61 -22.52 13.32
N GLY A 269 -12.55 -21.74 13.55
CA GLY A 269 -11.72 -21.92 14.73
C GLY A 269 -12.46 -21.47 16.00
N ASP A 270 -12.08 -22.05 17.14
CA ASP A 270 -12.73 -21.79 18.43
C ASP A 270 -12.41 -20.39 18.98
N VAL A 271 -11.24 -19.84 18.62
CA VAL A 271 -10.78 -18.53 19.07
C VAL A 271 -10.71 -17.57 17.88
N PHE A 272 -11.20 -16.34 18.07
CA PHE A 272 -11.17 -15.28 17.06
C PHE A 272 -10.05 -14.29 17.38
N ASP A 273 -8.80 -14.69 17.14
CA ASP A 273 -7.60 -13.90 17.39
C ASP A 273 -6.72 -13.75 16.14
N ALA A 274 -5.66 -12.95 16.26
CA ALA A 274 -4.75 -12.61 15.17
C ALA A 274 -4.10 -13.84 14.54
N GLU A 275 -3.63 -14.76 15.38
CA GLU A 275 -2.88 -15.94 14.95
C GLU A 275 -3.79 -16.92 14.20
N SER A 276 -4.94 -17.26 14.79
CA SER A 276 -5.85 -18.25 14.21
C SER A 276 -6.51 -17.73 12.93
N VAL A 277 -6.89 -16.45 12.90
CA VAL A 277 -7.42 -15.80 11.70
C VAL A 277 -6.32 -15.67 10.63
N GLY A 278 -5.09 -15.34 11.03
CA GLY A 278 -3.93 -15.24 10.15
C GLY A 278 -3.60 -16.56 9.45
N MET A 279 -3.44 -17.64 10.22
CA MET A 279 -3.21 -18.98 9.68
C MET A 279 -4.31 -19.41 8.71
N PHE A 280 -5.57 -19.16 9.08
CA PHE A 280 -6.69 -19.45 8.19
C PHE A 280 -6.58 -18.69 6.86
N LEU A 281 -6.14 -17.43 6.85
CA LEU A 281 -5.97 -16.69 5.59
C LEU A 281 -4.78 -17.23 4.79
N ASP A 282 -3.64 -17.46 5.43
CA ASP A 282 -2.44 -18.01 4.77
C ASP A 282 -2.76 -19.33 4.05
N ASP A 283 -3.48 -20.24 4.71
CA ASP A 283 -3.83 -21.56 4.18
C ASP A 283 -4.83 -21.49 3.01
N ASN A 284 -5.69 -20.46 2.97
CA ASN A 284 -6.87 -20.46 2.10
C ASN A 284 -6.89 -19.40 1.02
N ILE A 285 -6.02 -18.39 1.06
CA ILE A 285 -5.97 -17.33 0.04
C ILE A 285 -5.57 -17.89 -1.33
N GLN A 286 -4.72 -18.91 -1.37
CA GLN A 286 -4.24 -19.54 -2.60
C GLN A 286 -4.84 -20.94 -2.86
N ASP A 287 -5.72 -21.42 -1.98
CA ASP A 287 -6.33 -22.74 -2.10
C ASP A 287 -7.37 -22.77 -3.23
N ASP A 288 -7.05 -23.44 -4.34
CA ASP A 288 -7.95 -23.60 -5.50
C ASP A 288 -9.04 -24.67 -5.28
N SER A 289 -9.00 -25.39 -4.15
CA SER A 289 -9.94 -26.48 -3.84
C SER A 289 -11.25 -26.02 -3.18
N LEU A 290 -11.46 -24.72 -3.02
CA LEU A 290 -12.65 -24.19 -2.34
C LEU A 290 -13.95 -24.57 -3.08
N LYS A 291 -15.01 -24.85 -2.32
CA LYS A 291 -16.31 -25.19 -2.90
C LYS A 291 -16.94 -23.97 -3.58
N LEU A 292 -17.27 -24.11 -4.86
CA LEU A 292 -17.98 -23.07 -5.61
C LEU A 292 -19.42 -22.89 -5.10
N LEU A 293 -19.81 -21.64 -4.97
CA LEU A 293 -21.17 -21.23 -4.66
C LEU A 293 -22.03 -21.26 -5.91
N VAL A 294 -23.22 -21.86 -5.79
CA VAL A 294 -24.21 -21.89 -6.88
C VAL A 294 -24.82 -20.50 -7.13
N LYS A 295 -24.90 -19.67 -6.09
CA LYS A 295 -25.50 -18.33 -6.14
C LYS A 295 -24.63 -17.33 -5.38
N SER A 296 -24.55 -16.10 -5.89
CA SER A 296 -23.88 -15.01 -5.18
C SER A 296 -24.57 -14.73 -3.83
N PRO A 297 -23.81 -14.52 -2.75
CA PRO A 297 -24.35 -14.14 -1.45
C PRO A 297 -25.16 -12.85 -1.53
N LYS A 298 -26.29 -12.81 -0.83
CA LYS A 298 -27.09 -11.59 -0.64
C LYS A 298 -27.08 -11.16 0.82
N VAL A 299 -27.06 -9.86 1.04
CA VAL A 299 -27.26 -9.20 2.33
C VAL A 299 -28.75 -9.00 2.55
N LEU A 300 -29.27 -9.46 3.69
CA LEU A 300 -30.66 -9.37 4.08
C LEU A 300 -30.76 -8.77 5.49
N HIS A 301 -31.77 -7.93 5.74
CA HIS A 301 -32.06 -7.48 7.10
C HIS A 301 -32.54 -8.65 7.97
N ARG A 302 -31.96 -8.75 9.16
CA ARG A 302 -32.40 -9.72 10.15
C ARG A 302 -33.82 -9.38 10.58
N LYS A 303 -34.73 -10.35 10.45
CA LYS A 303 -36.09 -10.20 10.99
C LYS A 303 -35.96 -10.03 12.50
N LYS A 304 -36.46 -8.91 13.04
CA LYS A 304 -36.60 -8.75 14.49
C LYS A 304 -37.48 -9.91 14.95
N THR A 305 -36.90 -10.85 15.72
CA THR A 305 -37.68 -11.88 16.39
C THR A 305 -38.72 -11.11 17.18
N LYS A 306 -40.00 -11.20 16.78
CA LYS A 306 -41.09 -10.59 17.55
C LYS A 306 -40.89 -11.17 18.95
N LYS A 307 -40.54 -10.31 19.93
CA LYS A 307 -40.51 -10.71 21.33
C LYS A 307 -41.81 -11.49 21.52
N GLY A 308 -41.69 -12.79 21.80
CA GLY A 308 -42.86 -13.61 22.04
C GLY A 308 -43.74 -12.88 23.05
N PRO A 309 -45.08 -12.97 22.94
CA PRO A 309 -45.99 -12.28 23.84
C PRO A 309 -45.45 -12.47 25.24
N SER A 310 -44.98 -11.37 25.85
CA SER A 310 -44.48 -11.38 27.22
C SER A 310 -45.57 -12.08 28.01
N VAL A 311 -45.25 -13.26 28.55
CA VAL A 311 -46.17 -14.02 29.39
C VAL A 311 -46.83 -12.99 30.31
N PRO A 312 -48.18 -12.88 30.34
CA PRO A 312 -48.90 -11.95 31.21
C PRO A 312 -48.62 -12.31 32.67
N GLY A 313 -47.46 -11.90 33.16
CA GLY A 313 -46.99 -12.14 34.51
C GLY A 313 -47.66 -11.13 35.43
N GLU A 314 -48.59 -11.67 36.22
CA GLU A 314 -49.06 -11.18 37.51
C GLU A 314 -49.16 -9.66 37.69
N LYS A 315 -50.41 -9.19 37.69
CA LYS A 315 -50.83 -8.04 38.48
C LYS A 315 -50.30 -8.21 39.90
N ARG A 316 -49.14 -7.63 40.21
CA ARG A 316 -48.78 -7.31 41.59
C ARG A 316 -49.69 -6.18 42.05
N GLU A 317 -50.82 -6.60 42.61
CA GLU A 317 -51.59 -5.83 43.57
C GLU A 317 -50.65 -5.43 44.71
N GLY A 318 -50.40 -4.13 44.83
CA GLY A 318 -49.41 -3.61 45.77
C GLY A 318 -49.38 -2.10 45.69
N GLY A 319 -50.49 -1.48 46.06
CA GLY A 319 -50.60 -0.04 46.16
C GLY A 319 -49.60 0.56 47.15
N ARG A 320 -49.10 1.75 46.80
CA ARG A 320 -49.16 2.95 47.66
C ARG A 320 -48.66 4.13 46.83
N GLY A 321 -49.55 5.11 46.70
CA GLY A 321 -49.32 6.31 45.91
C GLY A 321 -48.17 7.17 46.42
N ARG A 322 -47.57 7.91 45.51
CA ARG A 322 -46.82 9.14 45.78
C ARG A 322 -47.08 10.16 44.68
N PRO A 323 -46.99 11.46 44.99
CA PRO A 323 -47.88 12.47 44.45
C PRO A 323 -47.34 13.08 43.16
N LYS A 324 -48.29 13.58 42.36
CA LYS A 324 -48.08 14.53 41.27
C LYS A 324 -47.22 15.70 41.76
N ARG A 325 -45.95 15.75 41.34
CA ARG A 325 -45.14 16.97 41.42
C ARG A 325 -45.39 17.80 40.17
N LYS A 326 -45.79 19.04 40.45
CA LYS A 326 -46.19 20.09 39.53
C LYS A 326 -45.08 20.43 38.53
N HIS A 327 -45.55 20.82 37.36
CA HIS A 327 -44.82 21.57 36.33
C HIS A 327 -43.99 22.71 36.95
N HIS A 328 -42.69 22.71 36.64
CA HIS A 328 -41.91 23.93 36.51
C HIS A 328 -41.66 24.16 35.02
N PRO A 329 -42.11 25.29 34.45
CA PRO A 329 -41.59 25.77 33.19
C PRO A 329 -40.27 26.49 33.51
N ARG A 330 -39.14 25.96 33.06
CA ARG A 330 -37.91 26.73 33.10
C ARG A 330 -36.93 26.33 32.01
N HIS A 331 -36.67 27.36 31.21
CA HIS A 331 -35.45 27.69 30.49
C HIS A 331 -35.11 26.93 29.22
N ASP A 332 -35.34 27.64 28.12
CA ASP A 332 -34.50 27.66 26.94
C ASP A 332 -33.02 27.63 27.33
N ASP A 333 -32.34 26.56 26.95
CA ASP A 333 -30.94 26.54 26.55
C ASP A 333 -30.85 25.72 25.27
N PHE A 334 -31.01 26.46 24.19
CA PHE A 334 -30.82 26.03 22.81
C PHE A 334 -29.31 26.09 22.52
N TYR A 335 -28.80 25.06 21.85
CA TYR A 335 -27.47 24.82 21.28
C TYR A 335 -26.51 23.86 22.02
N ALA A 336 -26.00 22.92 21.21
CA ALA A 336 -24.87 22.01 21.44
C ALA A 336 -25.14 20.65 22.12
N GLY A 337 -26.22 19.98 21.73
CA GLY A 337 -26.40 18.53 21.94
C GLY A 337 -26.41 17.78 20.61
N GLY A 338 -25.35 17.94 19.80
CA GLY A 338 -25.23 17.24 18.53
C GLY A 338 -25.27 15.73 18.75
N GLU A 339 -26.21 15.06 18.09
CA GLU A 339 -26.09 13.66 17.73
C GLU A 339 -24.71 13.48 17.11
N LYS A 340 -23.78 12.87 17.86
CA LYS A 340 -22.52 12.39 17.31
C LYS A 340 -22.88 11.33 16.28
N SER A 341 -23.01 11.76 15.03
CA SER A 341 -22.92 10.89 13.87
C SER A 341 -21.71 10.00 14.09
N ASP A 342 -21.88 8.68 13.93
CA ASP A 342 -20.82 7.67 14.02
C ASP A 342 -19.79 7.81 12.86
N ASP A 343 -19.63 9.01 12.32
CA ASP A 343 -18.64 9.46 11.34
C ASP A 343 -17.33 9.94 12.00
N ASP A 344 -17.04 9.50 13.24
CA ASP A 344 -15.68 9.49 13.79
C ASP A 344 -14.85 8.46 13.02
N ALA A 345 -14.60 8.82 11.76
CA ALA A 345 -13.59 8.34 10.87
C ALA A 345 -12.26 8.37 11.60
N PHE A 346 -11.67 7.18 11.75
CA PHE A 346 -10.27 6.92 12.06
C PHE A 346 -9.36 8.17 12.02
N PRO A 347 -9.14 8.88 13.14
CA PRO A 347 -7.96 9.70 13.27
C PRO A 347 -6.82 8.75 13.60
N GLN A 348 -6.11 8.27 12.58
CA GLN A 348 -4.75 7.77 12.77
C GLN A 348 -3.84 8.99 12.98
N ARG A 349 -3.65 9.37 14.24
CA ARG A 349 -2.44 10.07 14.69
C ARG A 349 -2.27 9.84 16.18
N VAL A 350 -1.73 8.67 16.50
CA VAL A 350 -0.83 8.55 17.65
C VAL A 350 0.54 8.74 17.02
N GLU A 351 1.06 9.96 17.05
CA GLU A 351 2.50 10.11 16.88
C GLU A 351 3.13 9.37 18.07
N PRO A 352 4.07 8.45 17.84
CA PRO A 352 4.77 7.84 18.95
C PRO A 352 5.60 8.93 19.62
N ASP A 353 5.26 9.24 20.88
CA ASP A 353 6.13 9.98 21.79
C ASP A 353 7.40 9.13 21.97
N GLY A 354 8.38 9.42 21.13
CA GLY A 354 9.71 8.84 21.14
C GLY A 354 10.56 9.57 22.16
N ASP A 355 10.34 9.27 23.43
CA ASP A 355 11.22 9.68 24.51
C ASP A 355 12.34 8.65 24.70
N GLU A 356 13.56 9.20 24.68
CA GLU A 356 14.80 8.73 25.30
C GLU A 356 15.83 7.91 24.50
N ARG A 357 16.92 8.66 24.23
CA ARG A 357 18.35 8.35 24.47
C ARG A 357 19.19 7.80 23.30
N GLY A 358 19.86 8.75 22.66
CA GLY A 358 21.34 8.75 22.68
C GLY A 358 22.01 8.51 21.34
N SER A 359 22.37 9.60 20.64
CA SER A 359 23.66 9.77 19.97
C SER A 359 23.67 11.14 19.29
N SER A 360 24.29 12.12 19.93
CA SER A 360 24.68 13.38 19.31
C SER A 360 25.75 13.10 18.24
N ILE A 361 25.38 13.21 16.97
CA ILE A 361 26.32 13.46 15.89
C ILE A 361 25.91 14.81 15.31
N ASP A 362 26.74 15.82 15.59
CA ASP A 362 26.76 17.10 14.90
C ASP A 362 26.79 16.86 13.40
N SER A 363 25.80 17.37 12.69
CA SER A 363 25.85 17.53 11.24
C SER A 363 25.43 18.95 10.97
N GLU A 364 26.42 19.70 10.48
CA GLU A 364 26.44 21.13 10.27
C GLU A 364 25.28 21.58 9.36
N ASP A 365 24.65 22.66 9.78
CA ASP A 365 23.67 23.45 9.05
C ASP A 365 24.25 23.86 7.68
N VAL A 366 23.67 23.32 6.60
CA VAL A 366 23.76 23.91 5.27
C VAL A 366 22.52 24.78 5.10
N GLU A 367 22.66 26.07 5.42
CA GLU A 367 21.71 27.10 5.01
C GLU A 367 21.75 27.18 3.47
N GLU A 368 20.70 26.67 2.81
CA GLU A 368 20.42 26.98 1.41
C GLU A 368 19.75 28.35 1.37
N ASP A 369 20.56 29.37 1.07
CA ASP A 369 20.12 30.71 0.72
C ASP A 369 19.21 30.66 -0.51
N GLY A 370 17.91 30.79 -0.29
CA GLY A 370 16.92 31.01 -1.34
C GLY A 370 17.06 32.41 -1.90
N GLU A 371 17.75 32.54 -3.03
CA GLU A 371 17.79 33.74 -3.86
C GLU A 371 16.36 34.07 -4.33
N VAL A 372 15.83 35.16 -3.79
CA VAL A 372 14.52 35.71 -4.12
C VAL A 372 14.66 36.43 -5.46
N LEU A 373 14.10 35.84 -6.53
CA LEU A 373 13.97 36.53 -7.81
C LEU A 373 12.79 37.51 -7.74
N ASP A 374 13.11 38.78 -7.55
CA ASP A 374 12.19 39.89 -7.81
C ASP A 374 11.94 40.00 -9.31
N LEU A 375 10.73 39.63 -9.75
CA LEU A 375 10.24 39.88 -11.10
C LEU A 375 9.42 41.16 -11.08
N ASP A 376 10.10 42.26 -11.41
CA ASP A 376 9.48 43.53 -11.75
C ASP A 376 8.83 43.50 -13.15
N GLU A 377 7.77 44.30 -13.26
CA GLU A 377 7.25 44.96 -14.46
C GLU A 377 6.58 44.09 -15.55
N VAL A 378 5.25 43.99 -15.46
CA VAL A 378 4.42 44.02 -16.67
C VAL A 378 3.32 45.08 -16.48
N ASP A 379 3.46 46.14 -17.27
CA ASP A 379 2.53 47.25 -17.41
C ASP A 379 1.09 46.80 -17.64
N ASP A 380 0.21 47.24 -16.75
CA ASP A 380 -1.23 47.21 -16.88
C ASP A 380 -1.67 48.53 -17.53
N ASN A 381 -1.78 48.54 -18.86
CA ASN A 381 -2.52 49.56 -19.58
C ASN A 381 -3.78 48.93 -20.15
N GLY A 382 -4.85 49.03 -19.36
CA GLY A 382 -6.21 48.95 -19.84
C GLY A 382 -6.53 50.15 -20.73
N ASP A 383 -7.19 49.87 -21.84
CA ASP A 383 -8.45 50.49 -22.26
C ASP A 383 -8.67 50.12 -23.74
N ASP A 384 -9.82 49.49 -24.02
CA ASP A 384 -10.70 49.91 -25.11
C ASP A 384 -11.91 48.97 -25.21
N VAL A 385 -12.97 49.43 -24.55
CA VAL A 385 -14.37 49.47 -25.00
C VAL A 385 -14.55 49.06 -26.47
N TYR A 386 -15.40 48.06 -26.74
CA TYR A 386 -16.40 48.14 -27.81
C TYR A 386 -17.61 47.24 -27.54
N ASP A 387 -18.73 47.91 -27.30
CA ASP A 387 -20.10 47.40 -27.45
C ASP A 387 -20.33 46.87 -28.88
N GLY A 388 -21.10 45.80 -29.00
CA GLY A 388 -21.42 45.17 -30.27
C GLY A 388 -22.66 44.28 -30.20
N ASP A 389 -23.81 44.94 -30.05
CA ASP A 389 -25.15 44.39 -30.21
C ASP A 389 -25.43 43.80 -31.61
N ALA A 390 -26.41 42.88 -31.64
CA ALA A 390 -27.15 42.36 -32.81
C ALA A 390 -26.32 41.48 -33.79
N GLN A 391 -26.83 40.38 -34.37
CA GLN A 391 -28.09 40.32 -35.09
C GLN A 391 -28.49 38.86 -35.46
N LYS A 392 -29.81 38.70 -35.51
CA LYS A 392 -30.65 37.66 -36.12
C LYS A 392 -30.20 37.09 -37.48
N GLN A 393 -30.69 35.86 -37.70
CA GLN A 393 -31.18 35.24 -38.95
C GLN A 393 -30.21 34.42 -39.82
N GLY A 394 -30.69 33.20 -40.12
CA GLY A 394 -30.12 32.19 -41.01
C GLY A 394 -30.70 30.83 -40.68
#